data_AF-A0A7W2L4C7-F1
#
_entry.id   AF-A0A7W2L4C7-F1
#
_cell.length_a   1.000
_cell.length_b   1.000
_cell.length_c   1.000
_cell.angle_alpha   90.00
_cell.angle_beta   90.00
_cell.angle_gamma   90.00
#
_symmetry.space_group_name_H-M   'P 1'
#
loop_
_entity.id
_entity.type
_entity.pdbx_description
1 polymer ?
#
loop_
_entity_poly.entity_id
_entity_poly.type
_entity_poly.pdbx_seq_one_letter_code
_entity_poly.pdbx_strand_id
1 'polypeptide(L)'
;MLMMYHAHELKQFIDAQSDRVWVEEVQLVTPPHVNKQSSWLMEPLTMAGIATDPQDGSNFLVYQVASGTIYSLRDDLDKNLAPYSILFSSERDLQR
;
A
#
# COMPACT_ATOMS: atom_id res chain seq x y z
N MET A 1 -12.70 4.19 -11.67
CA MET A 1 -12.16 3.28 -10.64
C MET A 1 -11.49 2.12 -11.36
N LEU A 2 -10.22 1.88 -11.06
CA LEU A 2 -9.44 0.78 -11.63
C LEU A 2 -9.04 -0.15 -10.49
N MET A 3 -9.30 -1.45 -10.64
CA MET A 3 -8.88 -2.46 -9.68
C MET A 3 -7.55 -3.04 -10.15
N MET A 4 -6.55 -3.03 -9.28
CA MET A 4 -5.22 -3.57 -9.54
C MET A 4 -4.97 -4.74 -8.59
N TYR A 5 -4.25 -5.75 -9.06
CA TYR A 5 -3.93 -6.93 -8.25
C TYR A 5 -2.52 -6.84 -7.65
N HIS A 6 -1.62 -6.09 -8.28
CA HIS A 6 -0.23 -6.01 -7.87
C HIS A 6 0.22 -4.57 -7.60
N ALA A 7 1.01 -4.37 -6.54
CA ALA A 7 1.52 -3.06 -6.17
C ALA A 7 2.46 -2.43 -7.22
N HIS A 8 3.07 -3.24 -8.10
CA HIS A 8 3.89 -2.71 -9.20
C HIS A 8 3.04 -2.03 -10.28
N GLU A 9 1.80 -2.47 -10.49
CA GLU A 9 0.85 -1.80 -11.41
C GLU A 9 0.53 -0.41 -10.88
N LEU A 10 0.33 -0.29 -9.56
CA LEU A 10 0.15 1.02 -8.91
C LEU A 10 1.34 1.94 -9.20
N LYS A 11 2.58 1.47 -8.99
CA LYS A 11 3.78 2.27 -9.29
C LYS A 11 3.80 2.76 -10.75
N GLN A 12 3.47 1.89 -11.70
CA GLN A 12 3.42 2.25 -13.12
C GLN A 12 2.36 3.33 -13.39
N PHE A 13 1.20 3.25 -12.76
CA PHE A 13 0.16 4.27 -12.90
C PHE A 13 0.58 5.61 -12.29
N ILE A 14 1.21 5.59 -11.13
CA ILE A 14 1.75 6.79 -10.47
C ILE A 14 2.84 7.45 -11.33
N ASP A 15 3.73 6.66 -11.94
CA ASP A 15 4.79 7.16 -12.81
C ASP A 15 4.27 7.70 -14.14
N ALA A 16 3.14 7.17 -14.62
CA ALA A 16 2.52 7.56 -15.88
C ALA A 16 1.55 8.75 -15.75
N GLN A 17 1.42 9.34 -14.57
CA GLN A 17 0.57 10.52 -14.36
C GLN A 17 1.00 11.69 -15.24
N SER A 18 0.03 12.50 -15.62
CA SER A 18 0.22 13.71 -16.45
C SER A 18 -0.86 14.74 -16.13
N ASP A 19 -0.74 15.94 -16.69
CA ASP A 19 -1.73 17.02 -16.53
C ASP A 19 -3.15 16.66 -17.00
N ARG A 20 -3.31 15.57 -17.76
CA ARG A 20 -4.60 15.11 -18.28
C ARG A 20 -5.18 13.92 -17.53
N VAL A 21 -4.34 13.16 -16.83
CA VAL A 21 -4.71 11.93 -16.13
C VAL A 21 -3.84 11.81 -14.90
N TRP A 22 -4.46 11.90 -13.74
CA TRP A 22 -3.81 11.75 -12.44
C TRP A 22 -4.65 10.86 -11.53
N VAL A 23 -4.04 10.43 -10.43
CA VAL A 23 -4.65 9.62 -9.39
C VAL A 23 -5.10 10.56 -8.27
N GLU A 24 -6.41 10.58 -8.03
CA GLU A 24 -7.03 11.33 -6.94
C GLU A 24 -6.92 10.60 -5.60
N GLU A 25 -7.11 9.28 -5.63
CA GLU A 25 -7.12 8.46 -4.43
C GLU A 25 -6.71 7.03 -4.77
N VAL A 26 -6.06 6.36 -3.82
CA VAL A 26 -5.79 4.93 -3.85
C VAL A 26 -6.40 4.31 -2.61
N GLN A 27 -7.16 3.22 -2.78
CA GLN A 27 -7.77 2.50 -1.68
C GLN A 27 -7.28 1.05 -1.65
N LEU A 28 -7.06 0.53 -0.44
CA LEU A 28 -6.75 -0.87 -0.20
C LEU A 28 -8.01 -1.60 0.27
N VAL A 29 -8.33 -2.71 -0.40
CA VAL A 29 -9.45 -3.57 -0.02
C VAL A 29 -8.97 -4.59 1.00
N THR A 30 -9.47 -4.50 2.23
CA THR A 30 -9.03 -5.34 3.35
C THR A 30 -10.16 -6.28 3.83
N PRO A 31 -9.88 -7.59 3.99
CA PRO A 31 -10.89 -8.53 4.49
C PRO A 31 -11.08 -8.43 6.02
N PRO A 32 -12.25 -8.85 6.54
CA PRO A 32 -12.60 -8.81 7.97
C PRO A 32 -11.50 -9.31 8.93
N HIS A 33 -10.87 -10.43 8.60
CA HIS A 33 -9.88 -11.08 9.46
C HIS A 33 -8.54 -10.31 9.54
N VAL A 34 -8.26 -9.44 8.57
CA VAL A 34 -7.04 -8.61 8.51
C VAL A 34 -7.30 -7.25 9.16
N ASN A 35 -8.44 -6.62 8.85
CA ASN A 35 -8.78 -5.29 9.38
C ASN A 35 -9.45 -5.32 10.77
N LYS A 36 -9.73 -6.52 11.31
CA LYS A 36 -10.40 -6.75 12.61
C LYS A 36 -11.83 -6.19 12.69
N GLN A 37 -12.48 -6.07 11.55
CA GLN A 37 -13.88 -5.64 11.42
C GLN A 37 -14.78 -6.82 11.05
N SER A 38 -16.09 -6.58 10.98
CA SER A 38 -17.07 -7.60 10.58
C SER A 38 -17.32 -7.66 9.07
N SER A 39 -16.74 -6.75 8.28
CA SER A 39 -16.95 -6.63 6.83
C SER A 39 -15.67 -6.28 6.09
N TRP A 40 -15.68 -6.50 4.78
CA TRP A 40 -14.67 -5.95 3.88
C TRP A 40 -14.72 -4.42 3.94
N LEU A 41 -13.55 -3.78 3.91
CA LEU A 41 -13.43 -2.33 3.88
C LEU A 41 -12.56 -1.89 2.70
N MET A 42 -12.85 -0.70 2.18
CA MET A 42 -11.94 0.04 1.32
C MET A 42 -11.35 1.15 2.16
N GLU A 43 -10.07 1.02 2.48
CA GLU A 43 -9.36 1.96 3.34
C GLU A 43 -8.44 2.84 2.48
N PRO A 44 -8.45 4.17 2.64
CA PRO A 44 -7.52 5.03 1.91
C PRO A 44 -6.08 4.63 2.21
N LEU A 45 -5.33 4.35 1.14
CA LEU A 45 -3.93 3.96 1.22
C LEU A 45 -3.08 5.21 1.37
N THR A 46 -2.17 5.22 2.35
CA THR A 46 -1.22 6.33 2.54
C THR A 46 0.17 5.96 2.05
N MET A 47 0.54 4.68 2.11
CA MET A 47 1.84 4.20 1.62
C MET A 47 1.77 2.75 1.14
N ALA A 48 2.43 2.44 0.04
CA ALA A 48 2.84 1.08 -0.30
C ALA A 48 4.36 1.03 -0.51
N GLY A 49 5.01 0.00 0.00
CA GLY A 49 6.46 -0.14 -0.07
C GLY A 49 6.93 -1.58 -0.01
N ILE A 50 8.23 -1.76 -0.24
CA ILE A 50 8.92 -3.03 -0.11
C ILE A 50 9.81 -2.96 1.12
N ALA A 51 9.64 -3.93 2.01
CA ALA A 51 10.46 -4.16 3.18
C ALA A 51 11.29 -5.44 3.01
N THR A 52 12.38 -5.54 3.76
CA THR A 52 13.27 -6.72 3.77
C THR A 52 13.27 -7.34 5.15
N ASP A 53 12.98 -8.63 5.24
CA ASP A 53 13.01 -9.38 6.50
C ASP A 53 14.47 -9.44 7.02
N PRO A 54 14.75 -8.98 8.24
CA PRO A 54 16.10 -8.99 8.79
C PRO A 54 16.59 -10.40 9.14
N GLN A 55 15.70 -11.40 9.27
CA GLN A 55 16.07 -12.77 9.61
C GLN A 55 16.57 -13.55 8.40
N ASP A 56 15.88 -13.45 7.27
CA ASP A 56 16.15 -14.25 6.08
C ASP A 56 16.49 -13.44 4.82
N GLY A 57 16.38 -12.11 4.86
CA GLY A 57 16.66 -11.22 3.74
C GLY A 57 15.60 -11.20 2.65
N SER A 58 14.44 -11.83 2.86
CA SER A 58 13.36 -11.87 1.87
C SER A 58 12.64 -10.52 1.75
N ASN A 59 12.21 -10.18 0.54
CA ASN A 59 11.48 -8.94 0.27
C ASN A 59 9.98 -9.19 0.26
N PHE A 60 9.20 -8.29 0.86
CA PHE A 60 7.75 -8.37 0.89
C PHE A 60 7.11 -6.98 0.85
N LEU A 61 5.81 -6.95 0.50
CA LEU A 61 5.04 -5.73 0.40
C LEU A 61 4.44 -5.33 1.76
N VAL A 62 4.53 -4.05 2.06
CA VAL A 62 3.89 -3.41 3.21
C VAL A 62 2.97 -2.30 2.73
N TYR A 63 1.80 -2.22 3.36
CA TYR A 63 0.78 -1.22 3.08
C TYR A 63 0.42 -0.49 4.36
N GLN A 64 0.37 0.82 4.31
CA GLN A 64 -0.15 1.64 5.40
C GLN A 64 -1.41 2.35 4.90
N VAL A 65 -2.45 2.31 5.72
CA VAL A 65 -3.72 2.99 5.45
C VAL A 65 -3.89 4.21 6.36
N ALA A 66 -4.85 5.08 6.03
CA ALA A 66 -5.09 6.34 6.75
C ALA A 66 -5.44 6.16 8.24
N SER A 67 -5.94 4.99 8.64
CA SER A 67 -6.17 4.65 10.06
C SER A 67 -4.85 4.45 10.85
N GLY A 68 -3.71 4.43 10.16
CA GLY A 68 -2.40 4.09 10.73
C GLY A 68 -2.12 2.59 10.76
N THR A 69 -3.08 1.75 10.34
CA THR A 69 -2.90 0.30 10.29
C THR A 69 -1.91 -0.07 9.20
N ILE A 70 -1.01 -1.00 9.52
CA ILE A 70 -0.03 -1.57 8.59
C ILE A 70 -0.42 -3.01 8.29
N TYR A 71 -0.47 -3.33 7.00
CA TYR A 71 -0.78 -4.65 6.46
C TYR A 71 0.40 -5.22 5.66
N SER A 72 0.54 -6.53 5.71
CA SER A 72 1.45 -7.33 4.90
C SER A 72 0.78 -8.65 4.56
N LEU A 73 1.25 -9.32 3.51
CA LEU A 73 0.87 -10.70 3.21
C LEU A 73 1.61 -11.72 4.10
N ARG A 74 2.52 -11.25 4.96
CA ARG A 74 3.21 -12.03 5.97
C ARG A 74 2.60 -11.80 7.36
N ASP A 75 2.29 -12.89 8.05
CA ASP A 75 1.72 -12.88 9.40
C ASP A 75 2.77 -12.61 10.50
N ASP A 76 4.05 -12.82 10.21
CA ASP A 76 5.19 -12.66 11.13
C ASP A 76 5.84 -11.26 11.07
N LEU A 77 5.12 -10.28 10.54
CA LEU A 77 5.61 -8.92 10.31
C LEU A 77 6.02 -8.21 11.61
N ASP A 78 7.28 -7.74 11.67
CA ASP A 78 7.63 -6.62 12.54
C ASP A 78 7.04 -5.32 11.94
N LYS A 79 6.01 -4.79 12.59
CA LYS A 79 5.30 -3.59 12.13
C LYS A 79 6.15 -2.32 12.17
N ASN A 80 7.31 -2.36 12.83
CA ASN A 80 8.24 -1.25 12.90
C ASN A 80 9.26 -1.26 11.75
N LEU A 81 9.18 -2.25 10.85
CA LEU A 81 10.16 -2.37 9.78
C LEU A 81 9.93 -1.30 8.71
N ALA A 82 10.91 -0.42 8.57
CA ALA A 82 10.85 0.63 7.56
C ALA A 82 11.02 0.03 6.16
N PRO A 83 10.12 0.32 5.20
CA PRO A 83 10.32 -0.08 3.82
C PRO A 83 11.57 0.60 3.24
N TYR A 84 12.40 -0.15 2.53
CA TYR A 84 13.59 0.39 1.87
C TYR A 84 13.26 1.02 0.51
N SER A 85 12.10 0.67 -0.08
CA SER A 85 11.61 1.24 -1.33
C SER A 85 10.14 1.59 -1.21
N ILE A 86 9.80 2.85 -1.53
CA ILE A 86 8.42 3.35 -1.52
C ILE A 86 7.86 3.31 -2.93
N LEU A 87 6.84 2.49 -3.15
CA LEU A 87 6.13 2.36 -4.42
C LEU A 87 5.03 3.42 -4.56
N PHE A 88 4.43 3.83 -3.45
CA PHE A 88 3.40 4.86 -3.43
C PHE A 88 3.42 5.59 -2.08
N SER A 89 3.21 6.90 -2.11
CA SER A 89 3.00 7.77 -0.95
C SER A 89 1.92 8.79 -1.28
N SER A 90 0.85 8.84 -0.50
CA SER A 90 -0.26 9.77 -0.73
C SER A 90 0.16 11.24 -0.67
N GLU A 91 1.18 11.56 0.12
CA GLU A 91 1.69 12.93 0.25
C GLU A 91 2.48 13.40 -0.97
N ARG A 92 3.16 12.47 -1.66
CA ARG A 92 4.01 12.76 -2.81
C ARG A 92 3.26 12.60 -4.13
N ASP A 93 2.43 11.57 -4.22
CA ASP A 93 1.97 11.02 -5.49
C ASP A 93 0.54 11.41 -5.86
N LEU A 94 -0.27 11.88 -4.90
CA LEU A 94 -1.62 12.38 -5.16
C LEU A 94 -1.61 13.90 -5.34
N GLN A 95 -2.40 14.39 -6.29
CA GLN A 95 -2.65 15.82 -6.42
C GLN A 95 -3.65 16.29 -5.34
N ARG A 96 -3.51 17.54 -4.91
CA ARG A 96 -4.43 18.21 -3.97
C ARG A 96 -5.39 19.14 -4.70
#